data_AF-A0A2M7B361-F1
#
_entry.id   AF-A0A2M7B361-F1
#
_cell.length_a   1.000
_cell.length_b   1.000
_cell.length_c   1.000
_cell.angle_alpha   90.00
_cell.angle_beta   90.00
_cell.angle_gamma   90.00
#
_symmetry.space_group_name_H-M   'P 1'
#
loop_
_entity.id
_entity.type
_entity.pdbx_description
1 polymer ?
#
loop_
_entity_poly.entity_id
_entity_poly.type
_entity_poly.pdbx_seq_one_letter_code
_entity_poly.pdbx_strand_id
1 'polypeptide(L)'
;MVVGFVHLAAYWQIITKQVRPDLATLLPTEYLLLWVMLVLSGLAHEWGHLSACHRYGGRSGIVGIGIYIFSPVLYVDVSDTWRLTRRQRLGVDLGGIYFQVLTTLALFVGFWVTRERIWLWGIMAVDLAVLSNLNPVLKLDGYWALSDLSGIPNLHARMSKYLTYMGNKVLPWLRRNLQHVQETNLLATSECFGEVGKLRHMVAVYTLSSLLYLAYFIGVTSWLAPGIIASYPDLVMRTVQQGFLAARAGDMLTLGYLGLQVLFPTVFIFGLATLVWYFVVACWRMLSHTILTR
;
A
#
# COMPACT_ATOMS: atom_id res chain seq x y z
N MET A 1 -19.36 7.58 11.33
CA MET A 1 -19.78 8.99 11.11
C MET A 1 -18.74 9.98 11.61
N VAL A 2 -18.32 9.92 12.90
CA VAL A 2 -17.29 10.82 13.47
C VAL A 2 -15.98 10.83 12.67
N VAL A 3 -15.42 9.65 12.40
CA VAL A 3 -14.19 9.49 11.60
C VAL A 3 -14.32 10.15 10.22
N GLY A 4 -15.43 9.90 9.51
CA GLY A 4 -15.64 10.48 8.19
C GLY A 4 -15.69 12.01 8.21
N PHE A 5 -16.33 12.59 9.22
CA PHE A 5 -16.33 14.03 9.43
C PHE A 5 -14.92 14.58 9.75
N VAL A 6 -14.15 13.86 10.56
CA VAL A 6 -12.77 14.22 10.91
C VAL A 6 -11.88 14.27 9.68
N HIS A 7 -11.96 13.26 8.80
CA HIS A 7 -11.19 13.27 7.55
C HIS A 7 -11.67 14.40 6.65
N LEU A 8 -12.98 14.60 6.49
CA LEU A 8 -13.51 15.72 5.70
C LEU A 8 -12.99 17.07 6.21
N ALA A 9 -12.98 17.29 7.53
CA ALA A 9 -12.47 18.51 8.15
C ALA A 9 -10.96 18.66 7.97
N ALA A 10 -10.18 17.59 8.15
CA ALA A 10 -8.72 17.60 7.95
C ALA A 10 -8.37 17.92 6.49
N TYR A 11 -8.99 17.22 5.53
CA TYR A 11 -8.74 17.44 4.11
C TYR A 11 -9.24 18.81 3.63
N TRP A 12 -10.34 19.33 4.20
CA TRP A 12 -10.75 20.71 3.96
C TRP A 12 -9.65 21.70 4.36
N GLN A 13 -9.01 21.51 5.52
CA GLN A 13 -7.89 22.36 5.96
C GLN A 13 -6.67 22.22 5.03
N ILE A 14 -6.33 20.99 4.63
CA ILE A 14 -5.20 20.72 3.72
C ILE A 14 -5.40 21.44 2.37
N ILE A 15 -6.59 21.32 1.79
CA ILE A 15 -6.94 21.91 0.49
C ILE A 15 -6.99 23.43 0.58
N THR A 16 -7.73 23.97 1.55
CA THR A 16 -7.96 25.43 1.65
C THR A 16 -6.72 26.21 2.06
N LYS A 17 -5.86 25.64 2.92
CA LYS A 17 -4.63 26.32 3.38
C LYS A 17 -3.43 26.07 2.45
N GLN A 18 -3.63 25.45 1.28
CA GLN A 18 -2.59 25.09 0.33
C GLN A 18 -1.36 24.49 1.00
N VAL A 19 -1.56 23.50 1.89
CA VAL A 19 -0.45 22.70 2.41
C VAL A 19 0.08 21.88 1.24
N ARG A 20 0.97 22.48 0.44
CA ARG A 20 1.66 21.76 -0.62
C ARG A 20 2.51 20.68 0.04
N PRO A 21 2.58 19.48 -0.55
CA PRO A 21 3.37 18.41 0.00
C PRO A 21 4.86 18.64 -0.30
N ASP A 22 5.40 19.78 0.12
CA ASP A 22 6.81 20.10 -0.10
C ASP A 22 7.61 19.65 1.12
N LEU A 23 8.13 18.43 1.05
CA LEU A 23 9.01 17.86 2.08
C LEU A 23 10.26 18.74 2.32
N ALA A 24 10.64 19.60 1.36
CA ALA A 24 11.75 20.53 1.50
C ALA A 24 11.47 21.69 2.47
N THR A 25 10.19 21.93 2.77
CA THR A 25 9.74 22.98 3.69
C THR A 25 9.57 22.50 5.12
N LEU A 26 9.59 21.17 5.34
CA LEU A 26 9.53 20.62 6.69
C LEU A 26 10.83 20.92 7.42
N LEU A 27 10.71 21.47 8.62
CA LEU A 27 11.83 21.59 9.54
C LEU A 27 12.34 20.18 9.90
N PRO A 28 13.64 20.02 10.19
CA PRO A 28 14.16 18.70 10.52
C PRO A 28 13.46 18.02 11.71
N THR A 29 13.02 18.81 12.69
CA THR A 29 12.22 18.33 13.85
C THR A 29 10.83 17.86 13.45
N GLU A 30 10.18 18.52 12.49
CA GLU A 30 8.89 18.11 11.94
C GLU A 30 9.02 16.78 11.19
N TYR A 31 10.11 16.61 10.44
CA TYR A 31 10.40 15.37 9.75
C TYR A 31 10.56 14.19 10.72
N LEU A 32 11.32 14.38 11.80
CA LEU A 32 11.45 13.36 12.86
C LEU A 32 10.10 13.05 13.51
N LEU A 33 9.30 14.08 13.79
CA LEU A 33 7.98 13.91 14.39
C LEU A 33 7.04 13.09 13.48
N LEU A 34 7.09 13.29 12.16
CA LEU A 34 6.33 12.47 11.22
C LEU A 34 6.74 11.01 11.24
N TRP A 35 8.04 10.72 11.31
CA TRP A 35 8.52 9.35 11.47
C TRP A 35 8.03 8.71 12.76
N VAL A 36 8.08 9.44 13.87
CA VAL A 36 7.54 8.97 15.15
C VAL A 36 6.04 8.67 15.03
N MET A 37 5.27 9.58 14.42
CA MET A 37 3.84 9.36 14.18
C MET A 37 3.57 8.12 13.31
N LEU A 38 4.36 7.88 12.27
CA LEU A 38 4.23 6.71 11.41
C LEU A 38 4.57 5.40 12.14
N VAL A 39 5.65 5.38 12.94
CA VAL A 39 6.02 4.21 13.74
C VAL A 39 4.94 3.91 14.78
N LEU A 40 4.43 4.94 15.49
CA LEU A 40 3.34 4.77 16.44
C LEU A 40 2.06 4.28 15.77
N SER A 41 1.75 4.77 14.56
CA SER A 41 0.62 4.29 13.77
C SER A 41 0.79 2.82 13.36
N GLY A 42 2.00 2.41 12.95
CA GLY A 42 2.32 1.01 12.67
C GLY A 42 2.20 0.11 13.91
N LEU A 43 2.65 0.58 15.08
CA LEU A 43 2.45 -0.17 16.33
C LEU A 43 0.97 -0.30 16.69
N ALA A 44 0.19 0.78 16.52
CA ALA A 44 -1.25 0.73 16.72
C ALA A 44 -1.92 -0.25 15.74
N HIS A 45 -1.44 -0.32 14.50
CA HIS A 45 -1.90 -1.28 13.49
C HIS A 45 -1.67 -2.74 13.95
N GLU A 46 -0.46 -3.10 14.37
CA GLU A 46 -0.20 -4.45 14.88
C GLU A 46 -1.03 -4.77 16.13
N TRP A 47 -1.22 -3.78 17.00
CA TRP A 47 -2.12 -3.93 18.17
C TRP A 47 -3.56 -4.21 17.72
N GLY A 48 -4.01 -3.60 16.63
CA GLY A 48 -5.30 -3.91 16.03
C GLY A 48 -5.48 -5.38 15.71
N HIS A 49 -4.52 -5.99 15.01
CA HIS A 49 -4.55 -7.43 14.72
C HIS A 49 -4.51 -8.27 15.99
N LEU A 50 -3.62 -7.94 16.94
CA LEU A 50 -3.51 -8.63 18.22
C LEU A 50 -4.81 -8.61 19.02
N SER A 51 -5.42 -7.43 19.14
CA SER A 51 -6.64 -7.23 19.91
C SER A 51 -7.81 -8.03 19.32
N ALA A 52 -7.96 -8.01 17.99
CA ALA A 52 -8.97 -8.79 17.28
C ALA A 52 -8.72 -10.30 17.40
N CYS A 53 -7.46 -10.73 17.23
CA CYS A 53 -7.06 -12.14 17.36
C CYS A 53 -7.43 -12.68 18.75
N HIS A 54 -7.02 -11.98 19.81
CA HIS A 54 -7.32 -12.36 21.18
C HIS A 54 -8.83 -12.33 21.47
N ARG A 55 -9.55 -11.31 20.98
CA ARG A 55 -11.00 -11.17 21.15
C ARG A 55 -11.80 -12.35 20.58
N TYR A 56 -11.31 -12.96 19.51
CA TYR A 56 -11.92 -14.13 18.88
C TYR A 56 -11.36 -15.47 19.39
N GLY A 57 -10.48 -15.45 20.39
CA GLY A 57 -9.90 -16.64 21.00
C GLY A 57 -8.71 -17.22 20.23
N GLY A 58 -8.13 -16.47 19.28
CA GLY A 58 -6.86 -16.79 18.65
C GLY A 58 -5.66 -16.51 19.57
N ARG A 59 -4.56 -17.23 19.36
CA ARG A 59 -3.27 -17.01 20.01
C ARG A 59 -2.35 -16.26 19.05
N SER A 60 -1.77 -15.17 19.50
CA SER A 60 -0.74 -14.46 18.74
C SER A 60 0.63 -15.07 19.00
N GLY A 61 1.47 -15.07 17.98
CA GLY A 61 2.89 -15.41 18.05
C GLY A 61 3.74 -14.17 18.29
N ILE A 62 4.88 -14.11 17.59
CA ILE A 62 5.90 -13.07 17.77
C ILE A 62 5.47 -11.77 17.10
N VAL A 63 5.76 -10.64 17.74
CA VAL A 63 5.75 -9.30 17.14
C VAL A 63 7.18 -8.97 16.72
N GLY A 64 7.37 -8.51 15.48
CA GLY A 64 8.70 -8.28 14.93
C GLY A 64 8.77 -7.14 13.92
N ILE A 65 9.98 -6.93 13.41
CA ILE A 65 10.28 -6.02 12.30
C ILE A 65 10.79 -6.90 11.15
N GLY A 66 10.19 -6.74 9.97
CA GLY A 66 10.60 -7.40 8.74
C GLY A 66 11.00 -6.39 7.67
N ILE A 67 11.49 -6.89 6.53
CA ILE A 67 11.68 -6.09 5.32
C ILE A 67 10.72 -6.64 4.26
N TYR A 68 9.79 -5.81 3.80
CA TYR A 68 8.89 -6.15 2.70
C TYR A 68 9.29 -5.36 1.46
N ILE A 69 9.79 -6.07 0.44
CA ILE A 69 10.38 -5.54 -0.79
C ILE A 69 11.62 -4.66 -0.52
N PHE A 70 11.45 -3.42 -0.08
CA PHE A 70 12.55 -2.48 0.27
C PHE A 70 12.21 -1.60 1.48
N SER A 71 11.06 -1.83 2.12
CA SER A 71 10.61 -1.04 3.26
C SER A 71 10.59 -1.86 4.55
N PRO A 72 11.05 -1.30 5.68
CA PRO A 72 10.83 -1.94 6.96
C PRO A 72 9.33 -1.98 7.26
N VAL A 73 8.85 -3.11 7.76
CA VAL A 73 7.46 -3.32 8.16
C VAL A 73 7.43 -3.88 9.58
N LEU A 74 6.46 -3.43 10.36
CA LEU A 74 6.08 -4.14 11.57
C LEU A 74 5.20 -5.32 11.16
N TYR A 75 5.28 -6.41 11.92
CA TYR A 75 4.39 -7.54 11.73
C TYR A 75 4.11 -8.23 13.05
N VAL A 76 2.94 -8.86 13.11
CA VAL A 76 2.59 -9.82 14.16
C VAL A 76 2.16 -11.15 13.57
N ASP A 77 2.67 -12.23 14.15
CA ASP A 77 2.21 -13.56 13.78
C ASP A 77 0.81 -13.83 14.36
N VAL A 78 -0.17 -13.86 13.48
CA VAL A 78 -1.57 -14.23 13.77
C VAL A 78 -1.98 -15.50 13.03
N SER A 79 -1.03 -16.40 12.76
CA SER A 79 -1.29 -17.64 12.01
C SER A 79 -2.34 -18.55 12.66
N ASP A 80 -2.48 -18.51 13.98
CA ASP A 80 -3.51 -19.29 14.70
C ASP A 80 -4.94 -18.87 14.30
N THR A 81 -5.13 -17.71 13.67
CA THR A 81 -6.45 -17.25 13.21
C THR A 81 -7.08 -18.15 12.16
N TRP A 82 -6.30 -19.02 11.47
CA TRP A 82 -6.83 -19.98 10.49
C TRP A 82 -7.89 -20.93 11.07
N ARG A 83 -7.91 -21.15 12.40
CA ARG A 83 -8.95 -21.94 13.09
C ARG A 83 -10.26 -21.17 13.31
N LEU A 84 -10.23 -19.84 13.20
CA LEU A 84 -11.39 -18.99 13.40
C LEU A 84 -12.32 -19.03 12.18
N THR A 85 -13.57 -18.63 12.40
CA THR A 85 -14.53 -18.47 11.30
C THR A 85 -14.09 -17.35 10.36
N ARG A 86 -14.50 -17.41 9.09
CA ARG A 86 -14.18 -16.39 8.07
C ARG A 86 -14.48 -14.95 8.52
N ARG A 87 -15.61 -14.74 9.20
CA ARG A 87 -15.99 -13.40 9.70
C ARG A 87 -15.07 -12.91 10.81
N GLN A 88 -14.60 -13.81 11.67
CA GLN A 88 -13.68 -13.47 12.74
C GLN A 88 -12.29 -13.17 12.18
N ARG A 89 -11.80 -13.98 11.24
CA ARG A 89 -10.53 -13.72 10.55
C ARG A 89 -10.54 -12.40 9.79
N LEU A 90 -11.61 -12.11 9.05
CA LEU A 90 -11.80 -10.79 8.43
C LEU A 90 -11.73 -9.65 9.45
N GLY A 91 -12.27 -9.86 10.66
CA GLY A 91 -12.14 -8.90 11.76
C GLY A 91 -10.71 -8.76 12.27
N VAL A 92 -9.89 -9.81 12.20
CA VAL A 92 -8.45 -9.73 12.46
C VAL A 92 -7.74 -9.00 11.34
N ASP A 93 -7.98 -9.35 10.07
CA ASP A 93 -7.37 -8.71 8.89
C ASP A 93 -7.63 -7.20 8.87
N LEU A 94 -8.82 -6.75 9.26
CA LEU A 94 -9.17 -5.33 9.33
C LEU A 94 -8.85 -4.66 10.67
N GLY A 95 -8.36 -5.44 11.65
CA GLY A 95 -8.03 -4.96 12.99
C GLY A 95 -6.99 -3.84 12.96
N GLY A 96 -5.92 -4.01 12.17
CA GLY A 96 -4.88 -3.00 12.04
C GLY A 96 -5.37 -1.71 11.40
N ILE A 97 -6.15 -1.82 10.32
CA ILE A 97 -6.79 -0.66 9.67
C ILE A 97 -7.69 0.10 10.65
N TYR A 98 -8.48 -0.61 11.46
CA TYR A 98 -9.35 0.00 12.46
C TYR A 98 -8.56 0.86 13.46
N PHE A 99 -7.43 0.36 13.98
CA PHE A 99 -6.61 1.13 14.91
C PHE A 99 -5.85 2.27 14.25
N GLN A 100 -5.41 2.15 13.00
CA GLN A 100 -4.82 3.28 12.27
C GLN A 100 -5.82 4.42 12.08
N VAL A 101 -7.08 4.09 11.79
CA VAL A 101 -8.16 5.08 11.69
C VAL A 101 -8.47 5.74 13.05
N LEU A 102 -8.29 5.03 14.17
CA LEU A 102 -8.35 5.66 15.50
C LEU A 102 -7.15 6.57 15.75
N THR A 103 -5.96 6.22 15.25
CA THR A 103 -4.78 7.07 15.32
C THR A 103 -5.00 8.40 14.58
N THR A 104 -5.65 8.41 13.41
CA THR A 104 -5.95 9.68 12.71
C THR A 104 -6.91 10.58 13.49
N LEU A 105 -7.83 10.01 14.27
CA LEU A 105 -8.66 10.78 15.19
C LEU A 105 -7.82 11.47 16.28
N ALA A 106 -6.87 10.75 16.88
CA ALA A 106 -5.97 11.33 17.88
C ALA A 106 -5.10 12.44 17.29
N LEU A 107 -4.57 12.25 16.08
CA LEU A 107 -3.81 13.28 15.36
C LEU A 107 -4.67 14.51 15.06
N PHE A 108 -5.95 14.31 14.70
CA PHE A 108 -6.88 15.42 14.48
C PHE A 108 -7.16 16.21 15.76
N VAL A 109 -7.25 15.55 16.92
CA VAL A 109 -7.33 16.24 18.22
C VAL A 109 -6.06 17.08 18.45
N GLY A 110 -4.88 16.53 18.15
CA GLY A 110 -3.61 17.28 18.20
C GLY A 110 -3.63 18.53 17.32
N PHE A 111 -4.12 18.41 16.08
CA PHE A 111 -4.34 19.56 15.20
C PHE A 111 -5.35 20.56 15.78
N TRP A 112 -6.46 20.08 16.34
CA TRP A 112 -7.51 20.96 16.87
C TRP A 112 -7.01 21.83 18.03
N VAL A 113 -6.17 21.26 18.89
CA VAL A 113 -5.58 21.95 20.05
C VAL A 113 -4.47 22.92 19.64
N THR A 114 -3.53 22.46 18.81
CA THR A 114 -2.29 23.22 18.53
C THR A 114 -2.38 24.09 17.28
N ARG A 115 -3.24 23.72 16.33
CA ARG A 115 -3.35 24.29 14.97
C ARG A 115 -2.08 24.16 14.13
N GLU A 116 -1.14 23.32 14.56
CA GLU A 116 0.12 23.10 13.84
C GLU A 116 -0.08 22.22 12.61
N ARG A 117 0.59 22.58 11.50
CA ARG A 117 0.46 21.87 10.22
C ARG A 117 0.93 20.42 10.30
N ILE A 118 1.84 20.11 11.22
CA ILE A 118 2.49 18.81 11.33
C ILE A 118 1.50 17.67 11.61
N TRP A 119 0.43 17.96 12.34
CA TRP A 119 -0.63 16.99 12.60
C TRP A 119 -1.42 16.63 11.34
N LEU A 120 -1.66 17.59 10.45
CA LEU A 120 -2.32 17.34 9.16
C LEU A 120 -1.44 16.49 8.26
N TRP A 121 -0.14 16.74 8.27
CA TRP A 121 0.85 15.89 7.61
C TRP A 121 0.87 14.48 8.17
N GLY A 122 0.77 14.33 9.50
CA GLY A 122 0.65 13.03 10.16
C GLY A 122 -0.60 12.28 9.72
N ILE A 123 -1.76 12.94 9.69
CA ILE A 123 -3.02 12.33 9.21
C ILE A 123 -2.84 11.84 7.78
N MET A 124 -2.34 12.69 6.88
CA MET A 124 -2.12 12.31 5.49
C MET A 124 -1.14 11.13 5.36
N ALA A 125 -0.06 11.12 6.13
CA ALA A 125 0.92 10.04 6.12
C ALA A 125 0.32 8.71 6.63
N VAL A 126 -0.50 8.75 7.67
CA VAL A 126 -1.22 7.57 8.18
C VAL A 126 -2.29 7.09 7.19
N ASP A 127 -3.01 7.99 6.53
CA ASP A 127 -4.00 7.63 5.51
C ASP A 127 -3.33 6.97 4.29
N LEU A 128 -2.17 7.47 3.86
CA LEU A 128 -1.35 6.81 2.84
C LEU A 128 -0.94 5.40 3.29
N ALA A 129 -0.54 5.22 4.56
CA ALA A 129 -0.19 3.91 5.12
C ALA A 129 -1.39 2.94 5.17
N VAL A 130 -2.57 3.42 5.56
CA VAL A 130 -3.84 2.66 5.52
C VAL A 130 -4.12 2.19 4.10
N LEU A 131 -4.04 3.09 3.12
CA LEU A 131 -4.28 2.75 1.72
C LEU A 131 -3.23 1.77 1.19
N SER A 132 -1.96 1.89 1.61
CA SER A 132 -0.90 0.92 1.29
C SER A 132 -1.18 -0.47 1.89
N ASN A 133 -1.66 -0.56 3.13
CA ASN A 133 -2.03 -1.84 3.74
C ASN A 133 -3.27 -2.47 3.07
N LEU A 134 -4.19 -1.64 2.57
CA LEU A 134 -5.35 -2.08 1.77
C LEU A 134 -5.00 -2.45 0.32
N ASN A 135 -3.72 -2.56 -0.04
CA ASN A 135 -3.28 -3.01 -1.35
C ASN A 135 -3.77 -4.45 -1.62
N PRO A 136 -4.61 -4.66 -2.65
CA PRO A 136 -5.15 -5.97 -2.96
C PRO A 136 -4.18 -6.87 -3.74
N VAL A 137 -3.11 -6.32 -4.31
CA VAL A 137 -2.14 -7.01 -5.17
C VAL A 137 -1.00 -7.62 -4.37
N LEU A 138 -0.55 -6.94 -3.32
CA LEU A 138 0.44 -7.48 -2.39
C LEU A 138 -0.27 -8.26 -1.30
N LYS A 139 0.42 -9.24 -0.68
CA LYS A 139 -0.16 -10.06 0.41
C LYS A 139 -0.22 -9.29 1.73
N LEU A 140 -0.82 -8.11 1.70
CA LEU A 140 -1.12 -7.24 2.83
C LEU A 140 -2.59 -7.42 3.25
N ASP A 141 -3.04 -6.68 4.26
CA ASP A 141 -4.39 -6.78 4.82
C ASP A 141 -5.50 -6.72 3.78
N GLY A 142 -5.38 -5.82 2.78
CA GLY A 142 -6.37 -5.70 1.72
C GLY A 142 -6.57 -6.99 0.93
N TYR A 143 -5.48 -7.71 0.65
CA TYR A 143 -5.53 -9.01 -0.01
C TYR A 143 -6.20 -10.07 0.87
N TRP A 144 -5.81 -10.16 2.15
CA TRP A 144 -6.35 -11.17 3.07
C TRP A 144 -7.83 -10.92 3.37
N ALA A 145 -8.21 -9.66 3.60
CA ALA A 145 -9.60 -9.26 3.77
C ALA A 145 -10.45 -9.64 2.55
N LEU A 146 -9.97 -9.43 1.32
CA LEU A 146 -10.67 -9.88 0.11
C LEU A 146 -10.75 -11.41 0.01
N SER A 147 -9.69 -12.13 0.39
CA SER A 147 -9.66 -13.59 0.41
C SER A 147 -10.67 -14.16 1.41
N ASP A 148 -10.79 -13.56 2.60
CA ASP A 148 -11.69 -14.03 3.65
C ASP A 148 -13.14 -13.60 3.45
N LEU A 149 -13.38 -12.42 2.89
CA LEU A 149 -14.70 -11.98 2.45
C LEU A 149 -15.25 -12.88 1.34
N SER A 150 -14.40 -13.26 0.38
CA SER A 150 -14.79 -14.20 -0.68
C SER A 150 -14.83 -15.66 -0.23
N GLY A 151 -14.11 -16.00 0.85
CA GLY A 151 -13.94 -17.37 1.31
C GLY A 151 -13.10 -18.22 0.37
N ILE A 152 -12.34 -17.58 -0.52
CA ILE A 152 -11.51 -18.23 -1.52
C ILE A 152 -10.06 -18.14 -1.06
N PRO A 153 -9.48 -19.23 -0.51
CA PRO A 153 -8.08 -19.22 -0.12
C PRO A 153 -7.18 -19.19 -1.37
N ASN A 154 -6.00 -18.59 -1.24
CA ASN A 154 -5.00 -18.46 -2.30
C ASN A 154 -5.56 -17.78 -3.56
N LEU A 155 -6.10 -16.58 -3.36
CA LEU A 155 -6.73 -15.75 -4.37
C LEU A 155 -5.85 -15.53 -5.61
N HIS A 156 -4.56 -15.24 -5.43
CA HIS A 156 -3.62 -15.07 -6.54
C HIS A 156 -3.55 -16.28 -7.47
N ALA A 157 -3.44 -17.49 -6.91
CA ALA A 157 -3.31 -18.71 -7.72
C ALA A 157 -4.59 -19.01 -8.50
N ARG A 158 -5.76 -18.78 -7.89
CA ARG A 158 -7.06 -18.97 -8.56
C ARG A 158 -7.31 -17.89 -9.61
N MET A 159 -6.95 -16.64 -9.33
CA MET A 159 -7.05 -15.54 -10.27
C MET A 159 -6.16 -15.77 -11.49
N SER A 160 -4.91 -16.19 -11.29
CA SER A 160 -4.00 -16.55 -12.39
C SER A 160 -4.59 -17.64 -13.27
N LYS A 161 -5.07 -18.75 -12.68
CA LYS A 161 -5.72 -19.84 -13.43
C LYS A 161 -6.95 -19.36 -14.21
N TYR A 162 -7.78 -18.52 -13.59
CA TYR A 162 -9.01 -18.01 -14.21
C TYR A 162 -8.70 -17.03 -15.35
N LEU A 163 -7.72 -16.15 -15.19
CA LEU A 163 -7.26 -15.24 -16.24
C LEU A 163 -6.64 -16.00 -17.42
N THR A 164 -5.82 -17.03 -17.16
CA THR A 164 -5.28 -17.90 -18.22
C THR A 164 -6.41 -18.64 -18.96
N TYR A 165 -7.40 -19.16 -18.22
CA TYR A 165 -8.59 -19.77 -18.81
C TYR A 165 -9.37 -18.78 -19.70
N MET A 166 -9.64 -17.57 -19.18
CA MET A 166 -10.31 -16.52 -19.95
C MET A 166 -9.50 -16.12 -21.17
N GLY A 167 -8.17 -15.96 -21.06
CA GLY A 167 -7.29 -15.70 -22.18
C GLY A 167 -7.39 -16.79 -23.25
N ASN A 168 -7.31 -18.06 -22.84
CA ASN A 168 -7.43 -19.20 -23.75
C ASN A 168 -8.81 -19.35 -24.39
N LYS A 169 -9.86 -18.72 -23.85
CA LYS A 169 -11.21 -18.74 -24.42
C LYS A 169 -11.50 -17.50 -25.26
N VAL A 170 -11.17 -16.32 -24.74
CA VAL A 170 -11.44 -15.00 -25.34
C VAL A 170 -10.47 -14.71 -26.47
N LEU A 171 -9.18 -15.06 -26.35
CA LEU A 171 -8.19 -14.80 -27.40
C LEU A 171 -8.49 -15.60 -28.67
N PRO A 172 -8.85 -16.90 -28.60
CA PRO A 172 -9.34 -17.63 -29.77
C PRO A 172 -10.73 -17.20 -30.22
N TRP A 173 -11.64 -16.78 -29.31
CA TRP A 173 -12.95 -16.24 -29.70
C TRP A 173 -12.82 -14.91 -30.46
N LEU A 174 -11.94 -14.01 -30.03
CA LEU A 174 -11.61 -12.76 -30.75
C LEU A 174 -10.94 -13.07 -32.10
N ARG A 175 -10.02 -14.05 -32.15
CA ARG A 175 -9.43 -14.52 -33.42
C ARG A 175 -10.45 -15.18 -34.35
N ARG A 176 -11.38 -15.99 -33.82
CA ARG A 176 -12.44 -16.69 -34.58
C ARG A 176 -13.60 -15.79 -35.02
N ASN A 177 -13.90 -14.73 -34.28
CA ASN A 177 -14.87 -13.73 -34.75
C ASN A 177 -14.29 -12.79 -35.82
N LEU A 178 -12.97 -12.78 -36.00
CA LEU A 178 -12.31 -12.19 -37.17
C LEU A 178 -12.15 -13.18 -38.34
N GLN A 179 -12.27 -14.49 -38.11
CA GLN A 179 -12.18 -15.54 -39.13
C GLN A 179 -13.07 -16.74 -38.73
N HIS A 180 -14.23 -16.87 -39.38
CA HIS A 180 -15.30 -17.84 -39.16
C HIS A 180 -15.08 -19.08 -38.25
N VAL A 181 -16.13 -19.30 -37.44
CA VAL A 181 -16.49 -20.43 -36.58
C VAL A 181 -16.09 -21.82 -37.12
N GLN A 182 -15.40 -22.62 -36.30
CA GLN A 182 -15.71 -24.04 -36.14
C GLN A 182 -15.33 -24.57 -34.75
N GLU A 183 -16.22 -25.43 -34.25
CA GLU A 183 -16.33 -25.93 -32.87
C GLU A 183 -15.10 -26.69 -32.39
N THR A 184 -14.84 -26.62 -31.08
CA THR A 184 -14.19 -27.75 -30.40
C THR A 184 -14.68 -27.86 -28.96
N ASN A 185 -15.13 -29.08 -28.67
CA ASN A 185 -15.58 -29.61 -27.40
C ASN A 185 -14.54 -29.42 -26.28
N LEU A 186 -14.99 -28.99 -25.11
CA LEU A 186 -14.24 -29.07 -23.85
C LEU A 186 -15.17 -29.54 -22.72
N LEU A 187 -15.58 -30.81 -22.81
CA LEU A 187 -16.11 -31.58 -21.70
C LEU A 187 -14.95 -32.04 -20.81
N ALA A 188 -14.40 -31.11 -20.02
CA ALA A 188 -13.48 -31.43 -18.91
C ALA A 188 -13.29 -30.23 -17.97
N THR A 189 -14.37 -29.65 -17.45
CA THR A 189 -14.25 -28.64 -16.36
C THR A 189 -15.41 -28.65 -15.35
N SER A 190 -16.39 -29.53 -15.48
CA SER A 190 -17.62 -29.50 -14.66
C SER A 190 -17.42 -29.80 -13.17
N GLU A 191 -16.28 -30.35 -12.74
CA GLU A 191 -16.05 -30.65 -11.31
C GLU A 191 -15.54 -29.45 -10.48
N CYS A 192 -15.17 -28.31 -11.09
CA CYS A 192 -14.66 -27.15 -10.35
C CYS A 192 -15.69 -26.02 -10.14
N PHE A 193 -16.93 -26.19 -10.62
CA PHE A 193 -17.82 -25.06 -10.90
C PHE A 193 -19.21 -25.15 -10.26
N GLY A 194 -19.25 -25.46 -8.96
CA GLY A 194 -20.45 -25.21 -8.13
C GLY A 194 -20.70 -23.73 -7.79
N GLU A 195 -19.71 -22.85 -7.95
CA GLU A 195 -19.78 -21.43 -7.56
C GLU A 195 -19.34 -20.45 -8.67
N VAL A 196 -19.69 -20.71 -9.94
CA VAL A 196 -19.29 -19.88 -11.11
C VAL A 196 -19.64 -18.40 -10.92
N GLY A 197 -20.83 -18.12 -10.37
CA GLY A 197 -21.30 -16.75 -10.13
C GLY A 197 -20.44 -16.01 -9.11
N LYS A 198 -20.22 -16.60 -7.93
CA LYS A 198 -19.43 -15.98 -6.86
C LYS A 198 -17.98 -15.78 -7.26
N LEU A 199 -17.38 -16.76 -7.96
CA LEU A 199 -16.03 -16.63 -8.49
C LEU A 199 -15.91 -15.47 -9.50
N ARG A 200 -16.87 -15.31 -10.41
CA ARG A 200 -16.87 -14.22 -11.40
C ARG A 200 -17.00 -12.84 -10.74
N HIS A 201 -17.90 -12.69 -9.77
CA HIS A 201 -18.04 -11.42 -9.03
C HIS A 201 -16.78 -11.10 -8.24
N MET A 202 -16.19 -12.10 -7.59
CA MET A 202 -14.96 -11.96 -6.84
C MET A 202 -13.80 -11.51 -7.74
N VAL A 203 -13.62 -12.15 -8.90
CA VAL A 203 -12.62 -11.76 -9.91
C VAL A 203 -12.83 -10.31 -10.35
N ALA A 204 -14.09 -9.91 -10.58
CA ALA A 204 -14.41 -8.53 -10.95
C ALA A 204 -14.06 -7.54 -9.83
N VAL A 205 -14.42 -7.85 -8.58
CA VAL A 205 -14.11 -7.03 -7.40
C VAL A 205 -12.59 -6.89 -7.23
N TYR A 206 -11.84 -7.99 -7.29
CA TYR A 206 -10.37 -7.95 -7.16
C TYR A 206 -9.70 -7.19 -8.32
N THR A 207 -10.18 -7.38 -9.55
CA THR A 207 -9.65 -6.64 -10.71
C THR A 207 -9.93 -5.16 -10.55
N LEU A 208 -11.15 -4.78 -10.19
CA LEU A 208 -11.54 -3.39 -9.97
C LEU A 208 -10.74 -2.76 -8.83
N SER A 209 -10.63 -3.43 -7.67
CA SER A 209 -9.84 -2.93 -6.54
C SER A 209 -8.36 -2.78 -6.91
N SER A 210 -7.80 -3.70 -7.69
CA SER A 210 -6.42 -3.62 -8.17
C SER A 210 -6.22 -2.45 -9.14
N LEU A 211 -7.15 -2.21 -10.05
CA LEU A 211 -7.10 -1.08 -10.97
C LEU A 211 -7.26 0.26 -10.24
N LEU A 212 -8.17 0.34 -9.28
CA LEU A 212 -8.35 1.52 -8.43
C LEU A 212 -7.10 1.81 -7.61
N TYR A 213 -6.50 0.77 -7.00
CA TYR A 213 -5.25 0.89 -6.26
C TYR A 213 -4.11 1.36 -7.18
N LEU A 214 -4.01 0.80 -8.40
CA LEU A 214 -3.00 1.21 -9.37
C LEU A 214 -3.18 2.68 -9.79
N ALA A 215 -4.42 3.11 -10.08
CA ALA A 215 -4.72 4.50 -10.41
C ALA A 215 -4.38 5.44 -9.25
N TYR A 216 -4.72 5.06 -8.02
CA TYR A 216 -4.34 5.76 -6.80
C TYR A 216 -2.82 5.87 -6.66
N PHE A 217 -2.10 4.74 -6.78
CA PHE A 217 -0.65 4.68 -6.64
C PHE A 217 0.05 5.57 -7.67
N ILE A 218 -0.40 5.53 -8.94
CA ILE A 218 0.09 6.41 -10.00
C ILE A 218 -0.23 7.86 -9.64
N GLY A 219 -1.46 8.19 -9.24
CA GLY A 219 -1.86 9.55 -8.89
C GLY A 219 -1.04 10.16 -7.75
N VAL A 220 -0.87 9.43 -6.65
CA VAL A 220 -0.04 9.85 -5.51
C VAL A 220 1.42 10.00 -5.91
N THR A 221 1.97 9.04 -6.66
CA THR A 221 3.36 9.10 -7.10
C THR A 221 3.58 10.28 -8.04
N SER A 222 2.71 10.51 -9.01
CA SER A 222 2.77 11.66 -9.92
C SER A 222 2.62 13.00 -9.20
N TRP A 223 1.89 13.03 -8.09
CA TRP A 223 1.74 14.22 -7.26
C TRP A 223 2.97 14.50 -6.39
N LEU A 224 3.55 13.48 -5.76
CA LEU A 224 4.71 13.62 -4.85
C LEU A 224 6.04 13.72 -5.58
N ALA A 225 6.24 12.92 -6.65
CA ALA A 225 7.54 12.75 -7.28
C ALA A 225 8.17 14.07 -7.78
N PRO A 226 7.44 14.99 -8.45
CA PRO A 226 8.04 16.24 -8.92
C PRO A 226 8.63 17.08 -7.78
N GLY A 227 7.92 17.20 -6.66
CA GLY A 227 8.38 17.96 -5.50
C GLY A 227 9.59 17.32 -4.83
N ILE A 228 9.56 15.99 -4.66
CA ILE A 228 10.68 15.24 -4.09
C ILE A 228 11.92 15.34 -4.99
N ILE A 229 11.77 15.10 -6.30
CA ILE A 229 12.90 15.10 -7.24
C ILE A 229 13.50 16.51 -7.36
N ALA A 230 12.66 17.55 -7.47
CA ALA A 230 13.15 18.93 -7.59
C ALA A 230 13.91 19.40 -6.34
N SER A 231 13.46 19.00 -5.15
CA SER A 231 14.08 19.42 -3.88
C SER A 231 15.22 18.53 -3.40
N TYR A 232 15.38 17.34 -3.98
CA TYR A 232 16.35 16.35 -3.53
C TYR A 232 17.82 16.85 -3.57
N PRO A 233 18.30 17.55 -4.63
CA PRO A 233 19.67 18.08 -4.64
C PRO A 233 19.93 19.06 -3.49
N ASP A 234 19.00 19.98 -3.24
CA ASP A 234 19.11 20.97 -2.16
C ASP A 234 19.03 20.31 -0.79
N LEU A 235 18.20 19.27 -0.64
CA LEU A 235 18.13 18.48 0.58
C LEU A 235 19.47 17.80 0.87
N VAL A 236 20.07 17.13 -0.12
CA VAL A 236 21.37 16.45 0.02
C VAL A 236 22.45 17.47 0.39
N MET A 237 22.52 18.61 -0.30
CA MET A 237 23.52 19.64 -0.01
C MET A 237 23.39 20.18 1.41
N ARG A 238 22.17 20.52 1.86
CA ARG A 238 21.91 20.97 3.24
C ARG A 238 22.29 19.91 4.26
N THR A 239 21.97 18.66 3.99
CA THR A 239 22.29 17.51 4.87
C THR A 239 23.80 17.34 5.02
N VAL A 240 24.55 17.43 3.92
CA VAL A 240 26.01 17.33 3.95
C VAL A 240 26.62 18.46 4.77
N GLN A 241 26.20 19.71 4.53
CA GLN A 241 26.69 20.88 5.26
C GLN A 241 26.40 20.80 6.76
N GLN A 242 25.15 20.49 7.13
CA GLN A 242 24.75 20.34 8.53
C GLN A 242 25.40 19.12 9.19
N GLY A 243 25.59 18.04 8.43
CA GLY A 243 26.25 16.83 8.89
C GLY A 243 27.71 17.07 9.28
N PHE A 244 28.46 17.87 8.52
CA PHE A 244 29.81 18.25 8.90
C PHE A 244 29.86 19.05 10.22
N LEU A 245 28.92 19.96 10.42
CA LEU A 245 28.84 20.76 11.65
C LEU A 245 28.48 19.87 12.85
N ALA A 246 27.48 19.01 12.70
CA ALA A 246 27.04 18.07 13.73
C ALA A 246 28.15 17.07 14.11
N ALA A 247 28.86 16.53 13.11
CA ALA A 247 29.98 15.63 13.34
C ALA A 247 31.11 16.30 14.13
N ARG A 248 31.44 17.55 13.82
CA ARG A 248 32.44 18.32 14.59
C ARG A 248 31.99 18.62 16.01
N ALA A 249 30.70 18.85 16.21
CA ALA A 249 30.11 19.08 17.53
C ALA A 249 29.90 17.79 18.36
N GLY A 250 30.11 16.60 17.76
CA GLY A 250 29.78 15.33 18.39
C GLY A 250 28.26 15.10 18.56
N ASP A 251 27.43 15.84 17.82
CA ASP A 251 25.97 15.74 17.89
C ASP A 251 25.46 14.56 17.06
N MET A 252 25.50 13.38 17.69
CA MET A 252 25.06 12.12 17.09
C MET A 252 23.56 12.09 16.76
N LEU A 253 22.74 12.82 17.53
CA LEU A 253 21.30 12.88 17.29
C LEU A 253 21.01 13.62 16.00
N THR A 254 21.74 14.73 15.76
CA THR A 254 21.63 15.47 14.52
C THR A 254 22.08 14.66 13.30
N LEU A 255 23.18 13.93 13.43
CA LEU A 255 23.64 13.03 12.36
C LEU A 255 22.61 11.94 12.04
N GLY A 256 21.99 11.36 13.07
CA GLY A 256 20.97 10.32 12.91
C GLY A 256 19.75 10.81 12.12
N TYR A 257 19.17 11.96 12.49
CA TYR A 257 17.98 12.45 11.80
C TYR A 257 18.29 12.94 10.38
N LEU A 258 19.46 13.55 10.14
CA LEU A 258 19.88 13.99 8.81
C LEU A 258 20.00 12.80 7.85
N GLY A 259 20.54 11.68 8.33
CA GLY A 259 20.57 10.42 7.58
C GLY A 259 19.15 9.94 7.22
N LEU A 260 18.22 9.94 8.17
CA LEU A 260 16.83 9.57 7.93
C LEU A 260 16.14 10.50 6.92
N GLN A 261 16.44 11.79 6.96
CA GLN A 261 15.84 12.81 6.08
C GLN A 261 16.18 12.58 4.61
N VAL A 262 17.40 12.14 4.33
CA VAL A 262 17.82 11.79 2.96
C VAL A 262 17.36 10.39 2.57
N LEU A 263 17.34 9.43 3.51
CA LEU A 263 17.05 8.03 3.22
C LEU A 263 15.74 7.82 2.47
N PHE A 264 14.64 8.44 2.91
CA PHE A 264 13.33 8.21 2.28
C PHE A 264 13.22 8.76 0.86
N PRO A 265 13.55 10.04 0.58
CA PRO A 265 13.62 10.53 -0.79
C PRO A 265 14.53 9.69 -1.68
N THR A 266 15.67 9.22 -1.17
CA THR A 266 16.58 8.33 -1.92
C THR A 266 15.91 7.02 -2.29
N VAL A 267 15.31 6.31 -1.32
CA VAL A 267 14.61 5.04 -1.56
C VAL A 267 13.44 5.24 -2.51
N PHE A 268 12.69 6.34 -2.37
CA PHE A 268 11.57 6.68 -3.25
C PHE A 268 12.03 6.92 -4.69
N ILE A 269 13.03 7.78 -4.90
CA ILE A 269 13.56 8.10 -6.24
C ILE A 269 14.15 6.84 -6.90
N PHE A 270 14.93 6.07 -6.14
CA PHE A 270 15.52 4.82 -6.64
C PHE A 270 14.45 3.78 -7.00
N GLY A 271 13.44 3.61 -6.14
CA GLY A 271 12.30 2.72 -6.38
C GLY A 271 11.51 3.13 -7.62
N LEU A 272 11.26 4.44 -7.80
CA LEU A 272 10.59 4.97 -8.99
C LEU A 272 11.41 4.75 -10.26
N ALA A 273 12.71 5.05 -10.23
CA ALA A 273 13.61 4.81 -11.36
C ALA A 273 13.65 3.31 -11.74
N THR A 274 13.70 2.43 -10.75
CA THR A 274 13.67 0.98 -10.94
C THR A 274 12.35 0.52 -11.58
N LEU A 275 11.21 1.05 -11.13
CA LEU A 275 9.90 0.73 -11.69
C LEU A 275 9.77 1.19 -13.14
N VAL A 276 10.21 2.41 -13.45
CA VAL A 276 10.24 2.95 -14.82
C VAL A 276 11.14 2.08 -15.71
N TRP A 277 12.33 1.71 -15.23
CA TRP A 277 13.23 0.82 -15.96
C TRP A 277 12.58 -0.52 -16.29
N TYR A 278 11.97 -1.19 -15.31
CA TYR A 278 11.29 -2.47 -15.55
C TYR A 278 10.14 -2.33 -16.57
N PHE A 279 9.38 -1.24 -16.50
CA PHE A 279 8.32 -0.96 -17.47
C PHE A 279 8.88 -0.81 -18.89
N VAL A 280 9.93 -0.01 -19.07
CA VAL A 280 10.58 0.20 -20.37
C VAL A 280 11.12 -1.12 -20.93
N VAL A 281 11.81 -1.92 -20.10
CA VAL A 281 12.33 -3.24 -20.50
C VAL A 281 11.20 -4.20 -20.88
N ALA A 282 10.09 -4.21 -20.15
CA ALA A 282 8.93 -5.05 -20.46
C ALA A 282 8.29 -4.65 -21.80
N CYS A 283 8.08 -3.35 -22.04
CA CYS A 283 7.60 -2.83 -23.32
C CYS A 283 8.54 -3.20 -24.46
N TRP A 284 9.85 -3.02 -24.27
CA TRP A 284 10.86 -3.39 -25.26
C TRP A 284 10.80 -4.88 -25.62
N ARG A 285 10.75 -5.77 -24.62
CA ARG A 285 10.65 -7.23 -24.84
C ARG A 285 9.38 -7.61 -25.60
N MET A 286 8.25 -6.97 -25.28
CA MET A 286 6.98 -7.23 -25.96
C MET A 286 7.01 -6.78 -27.43
N LEU A 287 7.61 -5.62 -27.70
CA LEU A 287 7.81 -5.11 -29.05
C LEU A 287 8.80 -5.98 -29.84
N SER A 288 9.93 -6.35 -29.25
CA SER A 288 10.96 -7.17 -29.92
C SER A 288 10.45 -8.56 -30.27
N HIS A 289 9.65 -9.19 -29.39
CA HIS A 289 9.00 -10.47 -29.72
C HIS A 289 8.04 -10.34 -30.90
N THR A 290 7.28 -9.24 -30.98
CA THR A 290 6.32 -9.02 -32.08
C THR A 290 7.02 -8.78 -33.42
N ILE A 291 8.20 -8.16 -33.40
CA ILE A 291 9.00 -7.86 -34.60
C ILE A 291 9.73 -9.12 -35.10
N LEU A 292 10.28 -9.96 -34.20
CA LEU A 292 11.04 -11.16 -34.56
C LEU A 292 10.17 -12.36 -34.98
N THR A 293 8.87 -12.32 -34.70
CA THR A 293 7.91 -13.37 -35.13
C THR A 293 7.12 -13.01 -36.40
N ARG A 294 7.50 -11.93 -37.10
CA ARG A 294 7.03 -11.58 -38.44
C ARG A 294 8.12 -11.84 -39.46
#